data_AF-A4EN28-F1
#
_entry.id   AF-A4EN28-F1
#
_cell.length_a   1.000
_cell.length_b   1.000
_cell.length_c   1.000
_cell.angle_alpha   90.00
_cell.angle_beta   90.00
_cell.angle_gamma   90.00
#
_symmetry.space_group_name_H-M   'P 1'
#
loop_
_entity.id
_entity.type
_entity.pdbx_description
1 polymer ?
#
loop_
_entity_poly.entity_id
_entity_poly.type
_entity_poly.pdbx_seq_one_letter_code
_entity_poly.pdbx_strand_id
1 'polypeptide(L)'
;MWALNEVEGLVKKAARGAGFPVGQAEDLGRVAAFLAGTGGSIAPVTAALQEPISGVDVRWDNDQVTVVQGPAALIGPIIRDAFAMGCKTAVLAKLAHTPLVGAFLAQSGVAQKWDGKTVMPSDTTVLTPTCKAVAIPDADWQIWLDLAAKTYVPETAASRLAGAGAGLTDND
;
A
#
# COMPACT_ATOMS: atom_id res chain seq x y z
N MET A 1 10.32 16.87 6.42
CA MET A 1 8.88 16.95 6.78
C MET A 1 8.11 17.01 5.49
N TRP A 2 7.03 16.23 5.36
CA TRP A 2 6.28 16.06 4.12
C TRP A 2 4.78 16.23 4.37
N ALA A 3 4.02 16.66 3.37
CA ALA A 3 2.56 16.67 3.44
C ALA A 3 2.00 15.25 3.18
N LEU A 4 0.80 14.95 3.71
CA LEU A 4 0.21 13.61 3.59
C LEU A 4 -0.06 13.19 2.13
N ASN A 5 -0.42 14.15 1.28
CA ASN A 5 -0.60 13.92 -0.16
C ASN A 5 0.72 13.61 -0.88
N GLU A 6 1.85 14.17 -0.42
CA GLU A 6 3.18 13.83 -0.94
C GLU A 6 3.56 12.39 -0.56
N VAL A 7 3.29 11.99 0.68
CA VAL A 7 3.47 10.61 1.16
C VAL A 7 2.63 9.64 0.33
N GLU A 8 1.32 9.89 0.19
CA GLU A 8 0.41 9.06 -0.61
C GLU A 8 0.88 8.95 -2.07
N GLY A 9 1.20 10.09 -2.69
CA GLY A 9 1.61 10.16 -4.09
C GLY A 9 2.93 9.43 -4.34
N LEU A 10 3.91 9.57 -3.44
CA LEU A 10 5.19 8.88 -3.57
C LEU A 10 5.04 7.37 -3.38
N VAL A 11 4.33 6.93 -2.33
CA VAL A 11 4.12 5.50 -2.07
C VAL A 11 3.33 4.83 -3.20
N LYS A 12 2.33 5.51 -3.78
CA LYS A 12 1.62 5.01 -4.96
C LYS A 12 2.60 4.77 -6.13
N LYS A 13 3.50 5.71 -6.42
CA LYS A 13 4.52 5.54 -7.47
C LYS A 13 5.51 4.43 -7.13
N ALA A 14 5.97 4.37 -5.89
CA ALA A 14 6.87 3.33 -5.41
C ALA A 14 6.25 1.93 -5.59
N ALA A 15 4.97 1.77 -5.23
CA ALA A 15 4.24 0.52 -5.43
C ALA A 15 4.14 0.15 -6.91
N ARG A 16 3.87 1.12 -7.79
CA ARG A 16 3.91 0.87 -9.25
C ARG A 16 5.28 0.41 -9.72
N GLY A 17 6.36 1.03 -9.25
CA GLY A 17 7.72 0.64 -9.58
C GLY A 17 8.17 -0.69 -8.96
N ALA A 18 7.54 -1.13 -7.87
CA ALA A 18 7.69 -2.46 -7.28
C ALA A 18 6.83 -3.54 -7.99
N GLY A 19 6.02 -3.17 -8.97
CA GLY A 19 5.22 -4.10 -9.78
C GLY A 19 3.81 -4.36 -9.26
N PHE A 20 3.32 -3.62 -8.27
CA PHE A 20 1.95 -3.76 -7.77
C PHE A 20 0.92 -3.31 -8.82
N PRO A 21 -0.25 -3.98 -8.93
CA PRO A 21 -1.35 -3.49 -9.75
C PRO A 21 -1.85 -2.12 -9.26
N VAL A 22 -2.50 -1.36 -10.14
CA VAL A 22 -2.83 0.06 -9.88
C VAL A 22 -3.72 0.22 -8.64
N GLY A 23 -4.75 -0.63 -8.48
CA GLY A 23 -5.65 -0.54 -7.34
C GLY A 23 -4.93 -0.72 -6.00
N GLN A 24 -4.07 -1.73 -5.90
CA GLN A 24 -3.31 -2.01 -4.69
C GLN A 24 -2.22 -0.96 -4.42
N ALA A 25 -1.67 -0.35 -5.48
CA ALA A 25 -0.77 0.79 -5.33
C ALA A 25 -1.48 2.02 -4.73
N GLU A 26 -2.71 2.29 -5.15
CA GLU A 26 -3.53 3.37 -4.59
C GLU A 26 -3.94 3.11 -3.14
N ASP A 27 -4.37 1.87 -2.86
CA ASP A 27 -4.68 1.43 -1.50
C ASP A 27 -3.48 1.59 -0.56
N LEU A 28 -2.29 1.14 -0.97
CA LEU A 28 -1.08 1.24 -0.15
C LEU A 28 -0.68 2.71 0.08
N GLY A 29 -0.85 3.59 -0.92
CA GLY A 29 -0.65 5.03 -0.76
C GLY A 29 -1.55 5.64 0.30
N ARG A 30 -2.85 5.33 0.27
CA ARG A 30 -3.81 5.80 1.29
C ARG A 30 -3.47 5.29 2.69
N VAL A 31 -3.08 4.01 2.80
CA VAL A 31 -2.65 3.42 4.07
C VAL A 31 -1.39 4.09 4.61
N ALA A 32 -0.44 4.44 3.75
CA ALA A 32 0.77 5.16 4.16
C ALA A 32 0.47 6.56 4.70
N ALA A 33 -0.40 7.32 4.02
CA ALA A 33 -0.85 8.62 4.51
C ALA A 33 -1.63 8.50 5.82
N PHE A 34 -2.47 7.47 5.98
CA PHE A 34 -3.18 7.19 7.23
C PHE A 34 -2.20 6.91 8.38
N LEU A 35 -1.21 6.04 8.18
CA LEU A 35 -0.19 5.73 9.19
C LEU A 35 0.60 6.98 9.56
N ALA A 36 1.09 7.74 8.58
CA ALA A 36 1.86 8.95 8.85
C ALA A 36 1.02 10.00 9.58
N GLY A 37 -0.23 10.22 9.16
CA GLY A 37 -1.14 11.22 9.75
C GLY A 37 -1.64 10.87 11.15
N THR A 38 -1.58 9.59 11.54
CA THR A 38 -1.89 9.11 12.90
C THR A 38 -0.65 8.95 13.78
N GLY A 39 0.54 9.24 13.26
CA GLY A 39 1.82 9.05 13.98
C GLY A 39 2.25 7.58 14.10
N GLY A 40 1.63 6.68 13.32
CA GLY A 40 2.01 5.28 13.24
C GLY A 40 3.33 5.08 12.51
N SER A 41 3.95 3.92 12.74
CA SER A 41 5.17 3.53 12.02
C SER A 41 4.89 3.30 10.54
N ILE A 42 5.72 3.85 9.66
CA ILE A 42 5.65 3.64 8.21
C ILE A 42 6.45 2.41 7.74
N ALA A 43 7.22 1.78 8.63
CA ALA A 43 8.03 0.61 8.29
C ALA A 43 7.23 -0.54 7.63
N PRO A 44 5.96 -0.81 7.99
CA PRO A 44 5.16 -1.82 7.31
C PRO A 44 4.90 -1.51 5.82
N VAL A 45 4.85 -0.23 5.45
CA VAL A 45 4.71 0.21 4.05
C VAL A 45 6.00 -0.10 3.29
N THR A 46 7.15 0.30 3.84
CA THR A 46 8.47 0.00 3.24
C THR A 46 8.68 -1.50 3.09
N ALA A 47 8.34 -2.29 4.11
CA ALA A 47 8.44 -3.75 4.07
C ALA A 47 7.55 -4.35 2.96
N ALA A 48 6.31 -3.87 2.80
CA ALA A 48 5.45 -4.32 1.72
C ALA A 48 5.98 -3.95 0.32
N LEU A 49 6.52 -2.75 0.16
CA LEU A 49 7.11 -2.30 -1.11
C LEU A 49 8.31 -3.15 -1.55
N GLN A 50 8.99 -3.80 -0.61
CA GLN A 50 10.14 -4.68 -0.86
C GLN A 50 9.75 -6.17 -0.91
N GLU A 51 8.51 -6.54 -0.59
CA GLU A 51 8.07 -7.93 -0.63
C GLU A 51 7.92 -8.39 -2.09
N PRO A 52 8.48 -9.57 -2.47
CA PRO A 52 8.31 -10.10 -3.82
C PRO A 52 6.85 -10.32 -4.18
N ILE A 53 6.45 -9.83 -5.36
CA ILE A 53 5.12 -10.10 -5.91
C ILE A 53 4.97 -11.61 -6.15
N SER A 54 3.92 -12.18 -5.57
CA SER A 54 3.59 -13.59 -5.65
C SER A 54 2.07 -13.78 -5.67
N GLY A 55 1.63 -15.00 -6.00
CA GLY A 55 0.22 -15.36 -5.99
C GLY A 55 -0.40 -15.25 -4.60
N VAL A 56 -1.68 -14.95 -4.56
CA VAL A 56 -2.47 -14.86 -3.33
C VAL A 56 -3.35 -16.10 -3.22
N ASP A 57 -3.33 -16.76 -2.06
CA ASP A 57 -4.22 -17.87 -1.72
C ASP A 57 -4.87 -17.59 -0.37
N VAL A 58 -6.21 -17.56 -0.38
CA VAL A 58 -7.04 -17.21 0.75
C VAL A 58 -8.22 -18.18 0.79
N ARG A 59 -8.47 -18.74 1.97
CA ARG A 59 -9.57 -19.67 2.24
C ARG A 59 -10.66 -18.95 3.01
N TRP A 60 -11.90 -19.23 2.64
CA TRP A 60 -13.08 -18.63 3.25
C TRP A 60 -13.86 -19.72 3.99
N ASP A 61 -14.27 -19.42 5.22
CA ASP A 61 -15.14 -20.27 6.02
C ASP A 61 -16.10 -19.40 6.81
N ASN A 62 -17.34 -19.29 6.34
CA ASN A 62 -18.41 -18.51 6.97
C ASN A 62 -17.93 -17.12 7.44
N ASP A 63 -17.70 -16.96 8.74
CA ASP A 63 -17.29 -15.71 9.39
C ASP A 63 -15.76 -15.52 9.47
N GLN A 64 -14.96 -16.38 8.83
CA GLN A 64 -13.50 -16.36 8.88
C GLN A 64 -12.87 -16.35 7.49
N VAL A 65 -11.80 -15.58 7.36
CA VAL A 65 -10.89 -15.61 6.21
C VAL A 65 -9.48 -16.02 6.64
N THR A 66 -8.89 -17.02 6.00
CA THR A 66 -7.54 -17.53 6.31
C THR A 66 -6.61 -17.30 5.14
N VAL A 67 -5.57 -16.48 5.33
CA VAL A 67 -4.53 -16.28 4.34
C VAL A 67 -3.54 -17.44 4.41
N VAL A 68 -3.40 -18.15 3.29
CA VAL A 68 -2.40 -19.23 3.13
C VAL A 68 -1.09 -18.66 2.59
N GLN A 69 -1.17 -17.79 1.58
CA GLN A 69 -0.02 -17.09 1.01
C GLN A 69 -0.44 -15.78 0.34
N GLY A 70 0.54 -14.90 0.14
CA GLY A 70 0.37 -13.65 -0.61
C GLY A 70 1.15 -12.49 0.02
N PRO A 71 1.56 -11.50 -0.77
CA PRO A 71 2.20 -10.29 -0.26
C PRO A 71 1.26 -9.46 0.61
N ALA A 72 1.79 -8.81 1.64
CA ALA A 72 1.03 -8.02 2.61
C ALA A 72 0.13 -6.96 1.95
N ALA A 73 0.64 -6.26 0.93
CA ALA A 73 -0.11 -5.22 0.21
C ALA A 73 -1.20 -5.78 -0.75
N LEU A 74 -1.16 -7.07 -1.10
CA LEU A 74 -2.24 -7.71 -1.87
C LEU A 74 -3.29 -8.36 -0.97
N ILE A 75 -2.91 -8.85 0.22
CA ILE A 75 -3.85 -9.45 1.18
C ILE A 75 -4.60 -8.39 2.00
N GLY A 76 -4.01 -7.22 2.24
CA GLY A 76 -4.62 -6.14 3.03
C GLY A 76 -6.02 -5.74 2.54
N PRO A 77 -6.20 -5.41 1.25
CA PRO A 77 -7.52 -5.11 0.69
C PRO A 77 -8.51 -6.26 0.81
N ILE A 78 -8.07 -7.51 0.63
CA ILE A 78 -8.94 -8.69 0.74
C ILE A 78 -9.50 -8.81 2.16
N ILE A 79 -8.66 -8.61 3.17
CA ILE A 79 -9.08 -8.69 4.57
C ILE A 79 -9.98 -7.52 4.94
N ARG A 80 -9.66 -6.30 4.48
CA ARG A 80 -10.52 -5.13 4.62
C ARG A 80 -11.92 -5.42 4.07
N ASP A 81 -11.99 -5.94 2.85
CA ASP A 81 -13.26 -6.22 2.18
C ASP A 81 -14.01 -7.38 2.86
N ALA A 82 -13.30 -8.41 3.36
CA ALA A 82 -13.89 -9.48 4.16
C ALA A 82 -14.59 -8.94 5.42
N PHE A 83 -13.95 -8.04 6.15
CA PHE A 83 -14.55 -7.40 7.34
C PHE A 83 -15.72 -6.50 6.97
N ALA A 84 -15.64 -5.77 5.85
CA ALA A 84 -16.77 -4.98 5.34
C ALA A 84 -17.98 -5.84 4.96
N MET A 85 -17.77 -7.10 4.56
CA MET A 85 -18.82 -8.09 4.29
C MET A 85 -19.33 -8.81 5.55
N GLY A 86 -18.74 -8.55 6.72
CA GLY A 86 -19.18 -9.13 8.00
C GLY A 86 -18.35 -10.31 8.53
N CYS A 87 -17.23 -10.66 7.90
CA CYS A 87 -16.29 -11.61 8.50
C CYS A 87 -15.81 -11.07 9.86
N LYS A 88 -15.79 -11.94 10.87
CA LYS A 88 -15.43 -11.59 12.26
C LYS A 88 -13.98 -11.90 12.58
N THR A 89 -13.32 -12.70 11.76
CA THR A 89 -11.96 -13.15 12.01
C THR A 89 -11.16 -13.21 10.71
N ALA A 90 -9.91 -12.75 10.73
CA ALA A 90 -8.92 -13.12 9.73
C ALA A 90 -7.69 -13.77 10.38
N VAL A 91 -7.15 -14.81 9.76
CA VAL A 91 -5.91 -15.48 10.19
C VAL A 91 -4.85 -15.27 9.13
N LEU A 92 -3.71 -14.68 9.51
CA LEU A 92 -2.60 -14.43 8.60
C LEU A 92 -1.63 -15.61 8.54
N ALA A 93 -1.02 -15.83 7.37
CA ALA A 93 0.08 -16.80 7.23
C ALA A 93 1.34 -16.35 8.00
N LYS A 94 1.67 -15.04 7.98
CA LYS A 94 2.90 -14.47 8.53
C LYS A 94 2.59 -13.41 9.57
N LEU A 95 3.27 -13.48 10.72
CA LEU A 95 3.15 -12.47 11.79
C LEU A 95 3.66 -11.09 11.33
N ALA A 96 4.64 -11.05 10.42
CA ALA A 96 5.15 -9.79 9.88
C ALA A 96 4.11 -8.96 9.11
N HIS A 97 2.99 -9.55 8.68
CA HIS A 97 1.94 -8.86 7.93
C HIS A 97 0.94 -8.15 8.84
N THR A 98 0.93 -8.43 10.15
CA THR A 98 -0.05 -7.89 11.09
C THR A 98 -0.09 -6.36 11.11
N PRO A 99 1.05 -5.61 11.08
CA PRO A 99 0.99 -4.16 11.20
C PRO A 99 0.37 -3.52 9.96
N LEU A 100 0.68 -4.02 8.76
CA LEU A 100 0.12 -3.48 7.52
C LEU A 100 -1.35 -3.84 7.38
N VAL A 101 -1.73 -5.10 7.61
CA VAL A 101 -3.14 -5.52 7.58
C VAL A 101 -3.96 -4.74 8.62
N GLY A 102 -3.40 -4.53 9.81
CA GLY A 102 -4.02 -3.69 10.83
C GLY A 102 -4.21 -2.24 10.35
N ALA A 103 -3.25 -1.69 9.62
CA ALA A 103 -3.37 -0.35 9.04
C ALA A 103 -4.45 -0.27 7.95
N PHE A 104 -4.60 -1.31 7.13
CA PHE A 104 -5.71 -1.42 6.16
C PHE A 104 -7.08 -1.41 6.84
N LEU A 105 -7.26 -2.23 7.88
CA LEU A 105 -8.50 -2.29 8.65
C LEU A 105 -8.80 -0.96 9.35
N ALA A 106 -7.81 -0.39 10.05
CA ALA A 106 -7.95 0.88 10.74
C ALA A 106 -8.25 2.02 9.74
N GLN A 107 -7.59 2.08 8.59
CA GLN A 107 -7.86 3.08 7.56
C GLN A 107 -9.32 3.00 7.05
N SER A 108 -9.93 1.81 7.07
CA SER A 108 -11.36 1.60 6.76
C SER A 108 -12.32 1.80 7.94
N GLY A 109 -11.82 2.24 9.10
CA GLY A 109 -12.64 2.48 10.29
C GLY A 109 -12.88 1.25 11.17
N VAL A 110 -12.24 0.11 10.88
CA VAL A 110 -12.35 -1.11 11.69
C VAL A 110 -11.29 -1.08 12.79
N ALA A 111 -11.74 -0.94 14.04
CA ALA A 111 -10.88 -1.16 15.19
C ALA A 111 -10.66 -2.65 15.43
N GLN A 112 -9.45 -3.01 15.85
CA GLN A 112 -8.98 -4.38 15.85
C GLN A 112 -8.26 -4.78 17.14
N LYS A 113 -8.43 -6.05 17.50
CA LYS A 113 -7.62 -6.77 18.49
C LYS A 113 -6.90 -7.93 17.82
N TRP A 114 -5.71 -8.26 18.32
CA TRP A 114 -4.85 -9.29 17.76
C TRP A 114 -4.54 -10.38 18.79
N ASP A 115 -4.56 -11.63 18.33
CA ASP A 115 -3.99 -12.79 19.01
C ASP A 115 -3.01 -13.47 18.05
N GLY A 116 -1.72 -13.13 18.19
CA GLY A 116 -0.68 -13.57 17.25
C GLY A 116 -0.98 -13.17 15.81
N LYS A 117 -1.32 -14.16 14.97
CA LYS A 117 -1.64 -13.96 13.55
C LYS A 117 -3.13 -13.74 13.28
N THR A 118 -3.96 -13.80 14.32
CA THR A 118 -5.41 -13.70 14.21
C THR A 118 -5.86 -12.28 14.53
N VAL A 119 -6.66 -11.68 13.67
CA VAL A 119 -7.30 -10.37 13.87
C VAL A 119 -8.80 -10.52 13.98
N MET A 120 -9.38 -9.78 14.92
CA MET A 120 -10.81 -9.67 15.16
C MET A 120 -11.19 -8.20 15.39
N PRO A 121 -12.45 -7.81 15.16
CA PRO A 121 -12.94 -6.49 15.56
C PRO A 121 -12.79 -6.27 17.08
N SER A 122 -12.58 -5.02 17.46
CA SER A 122 -12.66 -4.55 18.85
C SER A 122 -13.62 -3.37 18.96
N ASP A 123 -14.06 -3.09 20.19
CA ASP A 123 -14.94 -1.96 20.49
C ASP A 123 -14.16 -0.65 20.78
N THR A 124 -12.88 -0.61 20.40
CA THR A 124 -12.02 0.58 20.59
C THR A 124 -12.21 1.58 19.45
N THR A 125 -11.65 2.77 19.59
CA THR A 125 -11.74 3.82 18.55
C THR A 125 -10.52 3.79 17.63
N VAL A 126 -10.74 3.89 16.33
CA VAL A 126 -9.70 4.13 15.34
C VAL A 126 -9.20 5.57 15.41
N LEU A 127 -7.88 5.77 15.37
CA LEU A 127 -7.29 7.10 15.33
C LEU A 127 -7.65 7.84 14.04
N THR A 128 -7.97 9.12 14.16
CA THR A 128 -8.21 9.99 13.01
C THR A 128 -6.91 10.67 12.58
N PRO A 129 -6.52 10.63 11.30
CA PRO A 129 -5.35 11.35 10.81
C PRO A 129 -5.46 12.85 11.05
N THR A 130 -4.37 13.47 11.49
CA THR A 130 -4.30 14.93 11.60
C THR A 130 -3.61 15.51 10.37
N CYS A 131 -4.21 16.56 9.78
CA CYS A 131 -3.63 17.25 8.63
C CYS A 131 -2.47 18.14 9.07
N LYS A 132 -1.29 17.54 9.26
CA LYS A 132 -0.04 18.22 9.62
C LYS A 132 1.11 17.64 8.81
N ALA A 133 2.20 18.39 8.68
CA ALA A 133 3.42 17.87 8.10
C ALA A 133 3.95 16.70 8.96
N VAL A 134 4.46 15.65 8.32
CA VAL A 134 4.92 14.42 8.96
C VAL A 134 6.40 14.20 8.72
N ALA A 135 7.08 13.62 9.71
CA ALA A 135 8.45 13.16 9.57
C ALA A 135 8.44 11.73 9.05
N ILE A 136 9.06 11.50 7.89
CA ILE A 136 9.34 10.16 7.38
C ILE A 136 10.85 9.96 7.52
N PRO A 137 11.33 8.83 8.07
CA PRO A 137 12.76 8.53 8.10
C PRO A 137 13.37 8.57 6.70
N ASP A 138 14.55 9.21 6.57
CA ASP A 138 15.20 9.41 5.27
C ASP A 138 15.49 8.09 4.54
N ALA A 139 15.82 7.03 5.29
CA ALA A 139 16.05 5.70 4.74
C ALA A 139 14.81 5.13 4.04
N ASP A 140 13.64 5.22 4.68
CA ASP A 140 12.38 4.77 4.09
C ASP A 140 12.00 5.63 2.88
N TRP A 141 12.15 6.96 3.01
CA TRP A 141 11.86 7.88 1.92
C TRP A 141 12.73 7.61 0.68
N GLN A 142 14.02 7.34 0.87
CA GLN A 142 14.94 7.00 -0.21
C GLN A 142 14.55 5.69 -0.90
N ILE A 143 14.18 4.64 -0.14
CA ILE A 143 13.68 3.39 -0.72
C ILE A 143 12.46 3.65 -1.61
N TRP A 144 11.53 4.50 -1.17
CA TRP A 144 10.33 4.82 -1.94
C TRP A 144 10.68 5.60 -3.21
N LEU A 145 11.64 6.54 -3.15
CA LEU A 145 12.14 7.25 -4.33
C LEU A 145 12.76 6.29 -5.35
N ASP A 146 13.63 5.38 -4.89
CA ASP A 146 14.31 4.42 -5.77
C ASP A 146 13.31 3.48 -6.47
N LEU A 147 12.28 3.04 -5.76
CA LEU A 147 11.19 2.26 -6.35
C LEU A 147 10.36 3.11 -7.31
N ALA A 148 9.97 4.33 -6.92
CA ALA A 148 9.20 5.23 -7.77
C ALA A 148 9.94 5.56 -9.07
N ALA A 149 11.27 5.67 -9.03
CA ALA A 149 12.10 5.93 -10.20
C ALA A 149 11.95 4.86 -11.29
N LYS A 150 11.61 3.61 -10.92
CA LYS A 150 11.36 2.50 -11.86
C LYS A 150 10.09 2.70 -12.71
N THR A 151 9.26 3.70 -12.40
CA THR A 151 8.07 4.04 -13.19
C THR A 151 8.38 4.98 -14.36
N TYR A 152 9.57 5.60 -14.39
CA TYR A 152 9.97 6.48 -15.47
C TYR A 152 10.55 5.67 -16.64
N VAL A 153 10.24 6.11 -17.86
CA VAL A 153 10.94 5.61 -19.05
C VAL A 153 12.34 6.24 -19.06
N PRO A 154 13.42 5.47 -19.27
CA PRO A 154 14.75 6.04 -19.39
C PRO A 154 14.80 7.06 -20.53
N GLU A 155 15.32 8.25 -20.25
CA GLU A 155 15.53 9.31 -21.24
C GLU A 155 16.69 8.87 -22.18
N THR A 156 16.40 8.04 -23.17
CA THR A 156 17.39 7.65 -24.17
C THR A 156 17.55 8.78 -25.20
N ALA A 157 18.76 8.96 -25.74
CA ALA A 157 19.03 9.93 -26.81
C ALA A 157 18.10 9.76 -28.04
N ALA A 158 17.57 8.54 -28.26
CA ALA A 158 16.55 8.25 -29.26
C ALA A 158 15.23 9.00 -29.02
N SER A 159 14.82 9.21 -27.76
CA SER A 159 13.63 9.99 -27.41
C SER A 159 13.79 11.49 -27.70
N ARG A 160 15.02 12.02 -27.70
CA ARG A 160 15.31 13.41 -28.13
C ARG A 160 15.34 13.54 -29.65
N LEU A 161 15.93 12.56 -30.35
CA LEU A 161 16.08 12.61 -31.80
C LEU A 161 14.75 12.40 -32.53
N ALA A 162 13.85 11.57 -31.98
CA ALA A 162 12.55 11.30 -32.59
C ALA A 162 11.56 12.47 -32.48
N GLY A 163 11.77 13.39 -31.53
CA GLY A 163 10.84 14.48 -31.23
C GLY A 163 9.48 13.95 -30.75
N ALA A 164 8.76 14.74 -29.96
CA ALA A 164 7.32 14.52 -29.85
C ALA A 164 6.73 14.86 -31.23
N GLY A 165 6.41 13.84 -32.02
CA GLY A 165 6.05 13.97 -33.43
C GLY A 165 5.13 15.15 -33.72
N ALA A 166 5.71 16.24 -34.23
CA ALA A 166 5.00 17.18 -35.07
C ALA A 166 4.88 16.48 -36.42
N GLY A 167 3.75 15.82 -36.65
CA GLY A 167 3.43 15.20 -37.93
C GLY A 167 3.49 16.26 -39.04
N LEU A 168 4.60 16.28 -39.77
CA LEU A 168 4.69 16.96 -41.06
C LEU A 168 4.26 15.97 -42.14
N THR A 169 2.97 15.70 -42.15
CA THR A 169 2.21 15.01 -43.19
C THR A 169 0.84 15.70 -43.14
N ASP A 170 0.29 16.34 -44.14
CA ASP A 170 0.55 16.44 -45.56
C ASP A 170 -0.39 17.58 -46.02
N ASN A 171 0.12 18.64 -46.64
CA ASN A 171 -0.73 19.65 -47.28
C ASN A 171 0.11 20.45 -48.29
N ASP A 172 0.47 19.79 -49.39
CA ASP A 172 0.15 20.19 -50.79
C ASP A 172 0.91 19.32 -51.81
#